data_AF-A0A497MJQ2-F1
#
_entry.id   AF-A0A497MJQ2-F1
#
_cell.length_a   1.000
_cell.length_b   1.000
_cell.length_c   1.000
_cell.angle_alpha   90.00
_cell.angle_beta   90.00
_cell.angle_gamma   90.00
#
_symmetry.space_group_name_H-M   'P 1'
#
loop_
_entity.id
_entity.type
_entity.pdbx_description
1 polymer ?
#
loop_
_entity_poly.entity_id
_entity_poly.type
_entity_poly.pdbx_seq_one_letter_code
_entity_poly.pdbx_strand_id
1 'polypeptide(L)'
;MASIRELPTSPAAKRFERIGAHTHIKGLGLDENLRAVKIKDGMVGQEKAREAAGLVVKLIKEGKLSGKCIILAGPPGTGKTAIAVAISRELGENVPFIQMSGSEIYSSERKKTEILIEAIRKCIGVEIHEMRKVYEGEITSLNINTTPHPYNPYQRVPESVRLTLKTKDEEKTIEAGASIAQQRISSGISEGHIVQIDAETGRVASLGLSLESAKGKTYDVDTRRKIPRPEGKVLKEKEFVYMLTLADLDEV
;
A
#
# COMPACT_ATOMS: atom_id res chain seq x y z
N MET A 1 0.97 -15.05 15.51
CA MET A 1 0.58 -15.19 14.09
C MET A 1 0.99 -13.91 13.39
N ALA A 2 2.06 -13.94 12.61
CA ALA A 2 2.60 -12.75 11.96
C ALA A 2 1.71 -12.36 10.78
N SER A 3 1.00 -11.25 10.91
CA SER A 3 0.20 -10.64 9.85
C SER A 3 1.10 -10.15 8.73
N ILE A 4 1.08 -10.83 7.58
CA ILE A 4 1.81 -10.39 6.38
C ILE A 4 0.97 -9.29 5.73
N ARG A 5 1.28 -8.03 6.06
CA ARG A 5 0.76 -6.84 5.38
C ARG A 5 1.57 -6.68 4.10
N GLU A 6 1.01 -7.08 2.95
CA GLU A 6 1.68 -6.82 1.68
C GLU A 6 1.77 -5.30 1.46
N LEU A 7 3.00 -4.81 1.39
CA LEU A 7 3.28 -3.44 0.98
C LEU A 7 2.99 -3.31 -0.52
N PRO A 8 2.43 -2.18 -0.98
CA PRO A 8 2.18 -1.96 -2.40
C PRO A 8 3.48 -2.19 -3.20
N THR A 9 3.39 -2.92 -4.31
CA THR A 9 4.49 -3.33 -5.22
C THR A 9 5.03 -2.21 -6.11
N SER A 10 4.98 -0.98 -5.60
CA SER A 10 5.85 0.10 -6.01
C SER A 10 6.43 0.63 -4.70
N PRO A 11 7.71 1.01 -4.58
CA PRO A 11 8.02 1.97 -3.53
C PRO A 11 7.06 3.12 -3.82
N ALA A 12 5.97 3.25 -3.05
CA ALA A 12 5.15 4.44 -3.05
C ALA A 12 6.18 5.50 -2.72
N ALA A 13 6.70 6.16 -3.77
CA ALA A 13 7.92 6.92 -3.72
C ALA A 13 7.74 7.81 -2.51
N LYS A 14 8.49 7.55 -1.41
CA LYS A 14 8.20 8.06 -0.06
C LYS A 14 7.54 9.40 -0.24
N ARG A 15 6.21 9.45 -0.12
CA ARG A 15 5.41 10.58 -0.63
C ARG A 15 6.12 11.81 -0.11
N PHE A 16 6.63 12.68 -0.98
CA PHE A 16 7.55 13.73 -0.54
C PHE A 16 6.79 14.60 0.47
N GLU A 17 6.97 14.30 1.76
CA GLU A 17 6.19 14.90 2.83
C GLU A 17 6.72 16.30 3.02
N ARG A 18 6.04 17.26 2.39
CA ARG A 18 6.32 18.67 2.62
C ARG A 18 5.90 19.00 4.04
N ILE A 19 6.77 19.69 4.76
CA ILE A 19 6.45 20.23 6.07
C ILE A 19 5.35 21.28 5.88
N GLY A 20 4.19 21.01 6.47
CA GLY A 20 3.04 21.90 6.50
C GLY A 20 2.63 22.22 7.94
N ALA A 21 1.63 23.09 8.08
CA ALA A 21 1.18 23.61 9.38
C ALA A 21 0.72 22.51 10.37
N HIS A 22 0.34 21.32 9.89
CA HIS A 22 -0.18 20.22 10.71
C HIS A 22 0.63 18.91 10.60
N THR A 23 1.78 18.91 9.92
CA THR A 23 2.60 17.70 9.72
C THR A 23 3.17 17.14 11.04
N HIS A 24 3.31 17.98 12.06
CA HIS A 24 3.81 17.58 13.38
C HIS A 24 2.80 16.75 14.20
N ILE A 25 1.53 16.73 13.80
CA ILE A 25 0.45 16.04 14.51
C ILE A 25 0.45 14.57 14.12
N LYS A 26 0.64 13.70 15.12
CA LYS A 26 0.72 12.25 14.95
C LYS A 26 -0.49 11.51 15.49
N GLY A 27 -1.33 12.16 16.29
CA GLY A 27 -2.51 11.56 16.92
C GLY A 27 -3.14 12.51 17.93
N LEU A 28 -4.15 12.05 18.67
CA LEU A 28 -4.82 12.87 19.68
C LEU A 28 -4.03 13.02 20.97
N GLY A 29 -2.98 12.21 21.19
CA GLY A 29 -2.13 12.28 22.38
C GLY A 29 -2.84 11.90 23.69
N LEU A 30 -3.76 10.95 23.61
CA LEU A 30 -4.50 10.44 24.77
C LEU A 30 -3.74 9.29 25.44
N ASP A 31 -4.06 9.02 26.70
CA ASP A 31 -3.68 7.79 27.38
C ASP A 31 -4.70 6.66 27.14
N GLU A 32 -4.46 5.49 27.76
CA GLU A 32 -5.33 4.31 27.64
C GLU A 32 -6.74 4.54 28.21
N ASN A 33 -6.90 5.53 29.09
CA ASN A 33 -8.16 5.91 29.71
C ASN A 33 -8.86 7.06 28.97
N LEU A 34 -8.42 7.40 27.75
CA LEU A 34 -8.90 8.51 26.93
C LEU A 34 -8.70 9.90 27.56
N ARG A 35 -7.76 10.06 28.49
CA ARG A 35 -7.42 11.35 29.08
C ARG A 35 -6.33 12.03 28.28
N ALA A 36 -6.44 13.34 28.11
CA ALA A 36 -5.47 14.09 27.34
C ALA A 36 -4.16 14.27 28.11
N VAL A 37 -3.07 13.75 27.55
CA VAL A 37 -1.72 14.04 28.07
C VAL A 37 -1.32 15.44 27.63
N LYS A 38 -0.78 16.24 28.57
CA LYS A 38 -0.48 17.66 28.38
C LYS A 38 0.32 17.97 27.10
N ILE A 39 1.32 17.13 26.79
CA ILE A 39 2.14 17.20 25.57
C ILE A 39 2.35 15.77 25.07
N LYS A 40 1.71 15.39 23.96
CA LYS A 40 1.87 14.06 23.34
C LYS A 40 1.41 14.08 21.88
N ASP A 41 2.04 13.29 21.02
CA ASP A 41 1.68 13.09 19.60
C ASP A 41 1.51 14.38 18.78
N GLY A 42 2.30 15.40 19.11
CA GLY A 42 2.26 16.71 18.47
C GLY A 42 1.15 17.65 18.95
N MET A 43 0.29 17.19 19.87
CA MET A 43 -0.78 17.97 20.47
C MET A 43 -0.36 18.53 21.84
N VAL A 44 -0.74 19.79 22.11
CA VAL A 44 -0.49 20.48 23.39
C VAL A 44 -1.77 21.18 23.85
N GLY A 45 -2.15 20.97 25.11
CA GLY A 45 -3.37 21.56 25.67
C GLY A 45 -4.64 21.02 25.02
N GLN A 46 -5.68 21.87 24.93
CA GLN A 46 -7.02 21.52 24.42
C GLN A 46 -7.58 20.19 24.97
N GLU A 47 -7.38 19.96 26.27
CA GLU A 47 -7.63 18.66 26.93
C GLU A 47 -9.06 18.18 26.71
N LYS A 48 -10.06 18.99 27.10
CA LYS A 48 -11.49 18.63 26.94
C LYS A 48 -11.87 18.32 25.49
N ALA A 49 -11.34 19.07 24.52
CA ALA A 49 -11.65 18.87 23.11
C ALA A 49 -11.00 17.58 22.56
N ARG A 50 -9.78 17.27 23.00
CA ARG A 50 -9.07 16.03 22.64
C ARG A 50 -9.72 14.80 23.26
N GLU A 51 -10.14 14.88 24.52
CA GLU A 51 -10.87 13.80 25.20
C GLU A 51 -12.22 13.52 24.51
N ALA A 52 -12.97 14.58 24.17
CA ALA A 52 -14.21 14.45 23.40
C ALA A 52 -13.96 13.84 22.00
N ALA A 53 -12.89 14.26 21.32
CA ALA A 53 -12.47 13.67 20.05
C ALA A 53 -12.06 12.20 20.20
N GLY A 54 -11.43 11.82 21.32
CA GLY A 54 -11.10 10.43 21.65
C GLY A 54 -12.32 9.54 21.79
N LEU A 55 -13.37 10.04 22.46
CA LEU A 55 -14.66 9.34 22.55
C LEU A 55 -15.29 9.16 21.17
N VAL A 56 -15.24 10.18 20.32
CA VAL A 56 -15.70 10.09 18.92
C VAL A 56 -14.95 8.99 18.17
N VAL A 57 -13.62 9.00 18.22
CA VAL A 57 -12.80 7.99 17.54
C VAL A 57 -13.13 6.58 18.03
N LYS A 58 -13.31 6.41 19.35
CA LYS A 58 -13.74 5.14 19.93
C LYS A 58 -15.10 4.70 19.37
N LEU A 59 -16.08 5.60 19.31
CA LEU A 59 -17.42 5.28 18.76
C LEU A 59 -17.38 4.93 17.27
N ILE A 60 -16.50 5.57 16.49
CA ILE A 60 -16.27 5.25 15.07
C ILE A 60 -15.67 3.86 14.94
N LYS A 61 -14.61 3.54 15.71
CA LYS A 61 -13.97 2.22 15.71
C LYS A 61 -14.90 1.10 16.16
N GLU A 62 -15.84 1.38 17.05
CA GLU A 62 -16.90 0.46 17.47
C GLU A 62 -18.07 0.36 16.47
N GLY A 63 -18.07 1.14 15.39
CA GLY A 63 -19.14 1.16 14.38
C GLY A 63 -20.46 1.78 14.86
N LYS A 64 -20.47 2.44 16.03
CA LYS A 64 -21.68 3.01 16.66
C LYS A 64 -22.02 4.42 16.18
N LEU A 65 -21.14 5.03 15.39
CA LEU A 65 -21.28 6.39 14.89
C LEU A 65 -21.18 6.40 13.37
N SER A 66 -22.33 6.35 12.70
CA SER A 66 -22.47 6.47 11.25
C SER A 66 -23.49 7.56 10.91
N GLY A 67 -23.25 8.32 9.84
CA GLY A 67 -24.14 9.38 9.35
C GLY A 67 -24.29 10.59 10.28
N LYS A 68 -23.39 10.77 11.26
CA LYS A 68 -23.43 11.91 12.20
C LYS A 68 -22.44 12.99 11.81
N CYS A 69 -22.85 14.25 11.98
CA CYS A 69 -21.99 15.41 11.79
C CYS A 69 -21.34 15.82 13.12
N ILE A 70 -20.05 16.17 13.07
CA ILE A 70 -19.30 16.69 14.21
C ILE A 70 -18.85 18.11 13.86
N ILE A 71 -19.18 19.06 14.73
CA ILE A 71 -18.86 20.47 14.55
C ILE A 71 -17.82 20.87 15.59
N LEU A 72 -16.66 21.33 15.12
CA LEU A 72 -15.64 21.93 15.97
C LEU A 72 -15.79 23.46 15.90
N ALA A 73 -16.25 24.07 16.99
CA ALA A 73 -16.47 25.51 17.08
C ALA A 73 -15.50 26.19 18.04
N GLY A 74 -15.14 27.44 17.73
CA GLY A 74 -14.28 28.26 18.58
C GLY A 74 -13.56 29.37 17.82
N PRO A 75 -12.87 30.30 18.51
CA PRO A 75 -12.11 31.39 17.90
C PRO A 75 -11.04 30.92 16.88
N PRO A 76 -10.61 31.76 15.92
CA PRO A 76 -9.48 31.42 15.04
C PRO A 76 -8.22 31.11 15.86
N GLY A 77 -7.37 30.22 15.33
CA GLY A 77 -6.09 29.86 15.99
C GLY A 77 -6.19 28.86 17.14
N THR A 78 -7.38 28.38 17.53
CA THR A 78 -7.55 27.46 18.68
C THR A 78 -7.29 25.98 18.40
N GLY A 79 -6.83 25.61 17.19
CA GLY A 79 -6.47 24.24 16.87
C GLY A 79 -7.61 23.33 16.38
N LYS A 80 -8.73 23.90 15.88
CA LYS A 80 -9.84 23.11 15.33
C LYS A 80 -9.41 22.15 14.21
N THR A 81 -8.69 22.68 13.21
CA THR A 81 -8.15 21.87 12.10
C THR A 81 -7.11 20.87 12.59
N ALA A 82 -6.31 21.24 13.60
CA ALA A 82 -5.34 20.34 14.22
C ALA A 82 -6.02 19.12 14.85
N ILE A 83 -7.14 19.32 15.56
CA ILE A 83 -7.92 18.21 16.12
C ILE A 83 -8.51 17.32 15.03
N ALA A 84 -9.03 17.89 13.93
CA ALA A 84 -9.55 17.10 12.81
C ALA A 84 -8.45 16.22 12.16
N VAL A 85 -7.24 16.76 11.99
CA VAL A 85 -6.07 15.99 11.53
C VAL A 85 -5.66 14.94 12.56
N ALA A 86 -5.70 15.25 13.85
CA ALA A 86 -5.39 14.28 14.89
C ALA A 86 -6.39 13.10 14.90
N ILE A 87 -7.68 13.37 14.70
CA ILE A 87 -8.73 12.35 14.56
C ILE A 87 -8.42 11.42 13.39
N SER A 88 -8.04 11.94 12.22
CA SER A 88 -7.76 11.11 11.05
C SER A 88 -6.53 10.21 11.26
N ARG A 89 -5.49 10.72 11.93
CA ARG A 89 -4.32 9.92 12.33
C ARG A 89 -4.68 8.82 13.31
N GLU A 90 -5.58 9.09 14.25
CA GLU A 90 -6.02 8.11 15.26
C GLU A 90 -6.88 6.98 14.66
N LEU A 91 -7.62 7.26 13.59
CA LEU A 91 -8.44 6.26 12.88
C LEU A 91 -7.59 5.27 12.07
N GLY A 92 -6.41 5.69 11.62
CA GLY A 92 -5.40 4.85 10.98
C GLY A 92 -5.13 5.21 9.52
N GLU A 93 -3.99 4.76 9.00
CA GLU A 93 -3.51 5.09 7.65
C GLU A 93 -4.41 4.57 6.52
N ASN A 94 -5.18 3.51 6.80
CA ASN A 94 -6.10 2.91 5.83
C ASN A 94 -7.45 3.64 5.76
N VAL A 95 -7.75 4.58 6.67
CA VAL A 95 -9.01 5.30 6.67
C VAL A 95 -8.88 6.53 5.77
N PRO A 96 -9.68 6.63 4.69
CA PRO A 96 -9.60 7.77 3.79
C PRO A 96 -10.03 9.06 4.52
N PHE A 97 -9.25 10.12 4.32
CA PHE A 97 -9.51 11.43 4.88
C PHE A 97 -9.29 12.50 3.81
N ILE A 98 -10.29 13.35 3.63
CA ILE A 98 -10.18 14.50 2.73
C ILE A 98 -10.32 15.79 3.55
N GLN A 99 -9.55 16.79 3.15
CA GLN A 99 -9.74 18.16 3.60
C GLN A 99 -10.31 18.94 2.42
N MET A 100 -11.49 19.51 2.58
CA MET A 100 -12.17 20.30 1.56
C MET A 100 -12.54 21.67 2.13
N SER A 101 -12.19 22.73 1.42
CA SER A 101 -12.69 24.07 1.73
C SER A 101 -14.10 24.26 1.16
N GLY A 102 -14.96 25.00 1.85
CA GLY A 102 -16.31 25.29 1.35
C GLY A 102 -16.33 26.03 0.00
N SER A 103 -15.27 26.79 -0.30
CA SER A 103 -15.09 27.45 -1.60
C SER A 103 -14.88 26.46 -2.76
N GLU A 104 -14.32 25.28 -2.50
CA GLU A 104 -14.05 24.25 -3.53
C GLU A 104 -15.34 23.60 -4.06
N ILE A 105 -16.46 23.74 -3.33
CA ILE A 105 -17.77 23.22 -3.74
C ILE A 105 -18.35 24.03 -4.92
N TYR A 106 -17.89 25.26 -5.12
CA TYR A 106 -18.40 26.14 -6.17
C TYR A 106 -17.54 26.01 -7.43
N SER A 107 -18.13 25.47 -8.49
CA SER A 107 -17.49 25.30 -9.80
C SER A 107 -18.42 25.79 -10.92
N SER A 108 -17.83 26.28 -12.02
CA SER A 108 -18.55 26.61 -13.25
C SER A 108 -18.89 25.39 -14.10
N GLU A 109 -18.09 24.33 -13.99
CA GLU A 109 -18.19 23.14 -14.85
C GLU A 109 -19.03 22.02 -14.22
N ARG A 110 -19.03 21.95 -12.88
CA ARG A 110 -19.64 20.85 -12.13
C ARG A 110 -20.67 21.33 -11.13
N LYS A 111 -21.72 20.53 -10.91
CA LYS A 111 -22.78 20.87 -9.96
C LYS A 111 -22.29 20.71 -8.53
N LYS A 112 -22.72 21.62 -7.65
CA LYS A 112 -22.38 21.60 -6.21
C LYS A 112 -22.71 20.25 -5.55
N THR A 113 -23.86 19.67 -5.89
CA THR A 113 -24.31 18.37 -5.36
C THR A 113 -23.40 17.23 -5.81
N GLU A 114 -22.90 17.27 -7.04
CA GLU A 114 -22.01 16.26 -7.59
C GLU A 114 -20.66 16.28 -6.88
N ILE A 115 -20.09 17.46 -6.67
CA ILE A 115 -18.83 17.65 -5.92
C ILE A 115 -18.97 17.11 -4.50
N LEU A 116 -20.10 17.39 -3.83
CA LEU A 116 -20.37 16.89 -2.48
C LEU A 116 -20.55 15.36 -2.43
N ILE A 117 -21.27 14.78 -3.39
CA ILE A 117 -21.46 13.33 -3.49
C ILE A 117 -20.11 12.64 -3.68
N GLU A 118 -19.30 13.13 -4.63
CA GLU A 118 -17.97 12.60 -4.87
C GLU A 118 -17.07 12.73 -3.63
N ALA A 119 -17.09 13.88 -2.94
CA ALA A 119 -16.34 14.08 -1.70
C ALA A 119 -16.72 13.05 -0.63
N ILE A 120 -18.02 12.80 -0.45
CA ILE A 120 -18.51 11.78 0.49
C ILE A 120 -18.04 10.39 0.08
N ARG A 121 -18.13 10.04 -1.22
CA ARG A 121 -17.71 8.72 -1.72
C ARG A 121 -16.19 8.51 -1.62
N LYS A 122 -15.39 9.56 -1.77
CA LYS A 122 -13.94 9.54 -1.50
C LYS A 122 -13.61 9.32 -0.02
N CYS A 123 -14.54 9.60 0.90
CA CYS A 123 -14.35 9.37 2.34
C CYS A 123 -14.82 8.00 2.82
N ILE A 124 -15.41 7.16 1.94
CA ILE A 124 -15.88 5.84 2.32
C ILE A 124 -14.91 4.82 1.74
N GLY A 125 -14.13 4.21 2.62
CA GLY A 125 -13.18 3.16 2.27
C GLY A 125 -13.84 1.78 2.27
N VAL A 126 -13.43 0.95 1.32
CA VAL A 126 -13.78 -0.47 1.18
C VAL A 126 -12.47 -1.26 1.23
N GLU A 127 -12.38 -2.19 2.17
CA GLU A 127 -11.26 -3.12 2.30
C GLU A 127 -11.66 -4.44 1.64
N ILE A 128 -10.94 -4.81 0.58
CA ILE A 128 -11.18 -6.03 -0.19
C ILE A 128 -10.07 -7.02 0.14
N HIS A 129 -10.46 -8.16 0.67
CA HIS A 129 -9.57 -9.28 0.97
C HIS A 129 -9.70 -10.32 -0.14
N GLU A 130 -8.61 -10.58 -0.85
CA GLU A 130 -8.57 -11.53 -1.96
C GLU A 130 -7.48 -12.58 -1.72
N MET A 131 -7.86 -13.84 -1.65
CA MET A 131 -6.90 -14.95 -1.56
C MET A 131 -6.46 -15.33 -2.96
N ARG A 132 -5.16 -15.21 -3.25
CA ARG A 132 -4.61 -15.53 -4.58
C ARG A 132 -3.48 -16.55 -4.45
N LYS A 133 -3.37 -17.44 -5.44
CA LYS A 133 -2.27 -18.40 -5.53
C LYS A 133 -1.05 -17.71 -6.14
N VAL A 134 0.06 -17.71 -5.41
CA VAL A 134 1.30 -17.07 -5.83
C VAL A 134 2.47 -18.04 -5.77
N TYR A 135 3.34 -17.95 -6.76
CA TYR A 135 4.67 -18.55 -6.72
C TYR A 135 5.65 -17.52 -6.17
N GLU A 136 6.26 -17.79 -5.02
CA GLU A 136 7.20 -16.88 -4.36
C GLU A 136 8.51 -17.60 -4.06
N GLY A 137 9.64 -17.01 -4.44
CA GLY A 137 10.95 -17.62 -4.21
C GLY A 137 12.10 -16.86 -4.83
N GLU A 138 13.33 -17.23 -4.43
CA GLU A 138 14.55 -16.81 -5.11
C GLU A 138 14.70 -17.57 -6.43
N ILE A 139 15.01 -16.85 -7.52
CA ILE A 139 15.36 -17.46 -8.80
C ILE A 139 16.78 -18.03 -8.71
N THR A 140 16.92 -19.36 -8.67
CA THR A 140 18.22 -20.05 -8.68
C THR A 140 18.69 -20.38 -10.09
N SER A 141 17.76 -20.70 -10.99
CA SER A 141 18.05 -20.99 -12.40
C SER A 141 17.01 -20.35 -13.29
N LEU A 142 17.45 -19.77 -14.40
CA LEU A 142 16.61 -19.09 -15.37
C LEU A 142 17.03 -19.46 -16.81
N ASN A 143 16.13 -20.07 -17.56
CA ASN A 143 16.33 -20.36 -18.99
C ASN A 143 15.16 -19.79 -19.81
N ILE A 144 15.45 -18.90 -20.76
CA ILE A 144 14.44 -18.32 -21.65
C ILE A 144 14.54 -19.00 -23.02
N ASN A 145 13.42 -19.57 -23.46
CA ASN A 145 13.28 -20.10 -24.80
C ASN A 145 12.84 -18.97 -25.73
N THR A 146 13.60 -18.72 -26.78
CA THR A 146 13.34 -17.65 -27.74
C THR A 146 13.18 -18.20 -29.16
N THR A 147 12.15 -17.74 -29.85
CA THR A 147 11.86 -18.09 -31.25
C THR A 147 12.05 -16.87 -32.18
N PRO A 148 12.39 -17.04 -33.47
CA PRO A 148 12.46 -15.92 -34.42
C PRO A 148 11.11 -15.22 -34.61
N HIS A 149 11.12 -13.90 -34.82
CA HIS A 149 9.91 -13.13 -35.05
C HIS A 149 9.29 -13.47 -36.42
N PRO A 150 7.96 -13.67 -36.52
CA PRO A 150 7.31 -14.11 -37.76
C PRO A 150 7.58 -13.22 -38.98
N TYR A 151 7.77 -11.91 -38.75
CA TYR A 151 8.00 -10.92 -39.81
C TYR A 151 9.44 -10.40 -39.89
N ASN A 152 10.30 -10.73 -38.91
CA ASN A 152 11.69 -10.26 -38.89
C ASN A 152 12.61 -11.36 -38.32
N PRO A 153 13.20 -12.20 -39.17
CA PRO A 153 14.04 -13.33 -38.73
C PRO A 153 15.25 -12.92 -37.87
N TYR A 154 15.68 -11.66 -37.90
CA TYR A 154 16.79 -11.14 -37.09
C TYR A 154 16.39 -10.78 -35.66
N GLN A 155 15.09 -10.73 -35.35
CA GLN A 155 14.58 -10.44 -34.02
C GLN A 155 14.12 -11.73 -33.34
N ARG A 156 14.57 -11.98 -32.11
CA ARG A 156 14.11 -13.12 -31.30
C ARG A 156 13.09 -12.64 -30.28
N VAL A 157 11.97 -13.36 -30.17
CA VAL A 157 10.94 -13.12 -29.17
C VAL A 157 10.92 -14.25 -28.15
N PRO A 158 10.73 -13.94 -26.86
CA PRO A 158 10.59 -14.97 -25.83
C PRO A 158 9.27 -15.72 -26.00
N GLU A 159 9.34 -17.05 -26.03
CA GLU A 159 8.20 -17.95 -26.15
C GLU A 159 7.80 -18.53 -24.78
N SER A 160 8.78 -19.05 -24.04
CA SER A 160 8.59 -19.53 -22.68
C SER A 160 9.81 -19.25 -21.80
N VAL A 161 9.64 -19.35 -20.49
CA VAL A 161 10.73 -19.26 -19.52
C VAL A 161 10.61 -20.40 -18.52
N ARG A 162 11.71 -21.13 -18.34
CA ARG A 162 11.87 -22.14 -17.30
C ARG A 162 12.60 -21.50 -16.12
N LEU A 163 11.92 -21.42 -14.99
CA LEU A 163 12.38 -20.79 -13.76
C LEU A 163 12.51 -21.85 -12.66
N THR A 164 13.63 -21.88 -11.96
CA THR A 164 13.73 -22.61 -10.68
C THR A 164 13.64 -21.62 -9.54
N LEU A 165 12.60 -21.78 -8.72
CA LEU A 165 12.31 -20.95 -7.56
C LEU A 165 12.67 -21.73 -6.29
N LYS A 166 13.37 -21.08 -5.38
CA LYS A 166 13.82 -21.66 -4.12
C LYS A 166 13.36 -20.84 -2.93
N THR A 167 12.72 -21.52 -1.98
CA THR A 167 12.43 -21.02 -0.63
C THR A 167 13.42 -21.67 0.36
N LYS A 168 13.25 -21.44 1.66
CA LYS A 168 14.01 -22.18 2.68
C LYS A 168 13.64 -23.66 2.74
N ASP A 169 12.41 -24.00 2.37
CA ASP A 169 11.83 -25.34 2.60
C ASP A 169 11.67 -26.16 1.32
N GLU A 170 11.57 -25.52 0.16
CA GLU A 170 11.28 -26.16 -1.12
C GLU A 170 12.06 -25.52 -2.26
N GLU A 171 12.44 -26.33 -3.25
CA GLU A 171 12.92 -25.86 -4.55
C GLU A 171 12.04 -26.46 -5.64
N LYS A 172 11.51 -25.61 -6.51
CA LYS A 172 10.55 -26.01 -7.54
C LYS A 172 10.84 -25.33 -8.86
N THR A 173 10.92 -26.12 -9.92
CA THR A 173 11.03 -25.63 -11.30
C THR A 173 9.64 -25.50 -11.92
N ILE A 174 9.38 -24.35 -12.53
CA ILE A 174 8.15 -24.06 -13.28
C ILE A 174 8.50 -23.61 -14.70
N GLU A 175 7.57 -23.85 -15.63
CA GLU A 175 7.62 -23.29 -16.97
C GLU A 175 6.48 -22.30 -17.13
N ALA A 176 6.81 -21.10 -17.59
CA ALA A 176 5.91 -19.97 -17.71
C ALA A 176 5.89 -19.44 -19.14
N GLY A 177 4.76 -18.88 -19.57
CA GLY A 177 4.55 -18.43 -20.94
C GLY A 177 5.30 -17.12 -21.30
N ALA A 178 5.13 -16.71 -22.56
CA ALA A 178 5.78 -15.54 -23.15
C ALA A 178 5.57 -14.24 -22.36
N SER A 179 4.38 -14.03 -21.78
CA SER A 179 4.05 -12.81 -21.02
C SER A 179 4.94 -12.63 -19.79
N ILE A 180 5.18 -13.71 -19.04
CA ILE A 180 6.06 -13.72 -17.86
C ILE A 180 7.51 -13.53 -18.30
N ALA A 181 7.92 -14.17 -19.40
CA ALA A 181 9.26 -14.01 -19.95
C ALA A 181 9.54 -12.56 -20.39
N GLN A 182 8.59 -11.89 -21.03
CA GLN A 182 8.69 -10.48 -21.43
C GLN A 182 8.76 -9.55 -20.22
N GLN A 183 7.85 -9.70 -19.23
CA GLN A 183 7.86 -8.90 -18.00
C GLN A 183 9.17 -9.03 -17.24
N ARG A 184 9.75 -10.24 -17.20
CA ARG A 184 11.05 -10.49 -16.60
C ARG A 184 12.16 -9.72 -17.30
N ILE A 185 12.18 -9.72 -18.65
CA ILE A 185 13.18 -9.00 -19.45
C ILE A 185 13.06 -7.49 -19.23
N SER A 186 11.84 -6.95 -19.32
CA SER A 186 11.61 -5.51 -19.14
C SER A 186 11.93 -5.03 -17.72
N SER A 187 11.72 -5.87 -16.71
CA SER A 187 11.97 -5.54 -15.30
C SER A 187 13.39 -5.85 -14.83
N GLY A 188 14.27 -6.38 -15.70
CA GLY A 188 15.67 -6.69 -15.35
C GLY A 188 15.85 -7.75 -14.25
N ILE A 189 14.79 -8.48 -13.90
CA ILE A 189 14.79 -9.57 -12.90
C ILE A 189 15.81 -10.61 -13.35
N SER A 190 16.63 -11.21 -12.51
CA SER A 190 17.59 -12.25 -12.93
C SER A 190 17.85 -13.23 -11.78
N GLU A 191 18.65 -14.27 -12.02
CA GLU A 191 19.09 -15.18 -10.94
C GLU A 191 19.59 -14.40 -9.72
N GLY A 192 19.16 -14.83 -8.54
CA GLY A 192 19.36 -14.14 -7.26
C GLY A 192 18.27 -13.12 -6.89
N HIS A 193 17.29 -12.82 -7.75
CA HIS A 193 16.13 -12.01 -7.37
C HIS A 193 15.08 -12.88 -6.65
N ILE A 194 14.43 -12.30 -5.65
CA ILE A 194 13.22 -12.84 -5.04
C ILE A 194 12.03 -12.25 -5.77
N VAL A 195 11.20 -13.12 -6.34
CA VAL A 195 10.03 -12.74 -7.13
C VAL A 195 8.76 -13.33 -6.57
N GLN A 196 7.66 -12.67 -6.89
CA GLN A 196 6.31 -13.16 -6.68
C GLN A 196 5.62 -13.18 -8.04
N ILE A 197 5.10 -14.34 -8.44
CA ILE A 197 4.36 -14.53 -9.69
C ILE A 197 2.95 -14.96 -9.33
N ASP A 198 1.99 -14.15 -9.74
CA ASP A 198 0.58 -14.49 -9.60
C ASP A 198 0.21 -15.63 -10.57
N ALA A 199 -0.34 -16.71 -10.04
CA ALA A 199 -0.68 -17.89 -10.83
C ALA A 199 -1.85 -17.65 -11.80
N GLU A 200 -2.73 -16.68 -11.51
CA GLU A 200 -3.91 -16.38 -12.32
C GLU A 200 -3.64 -15.29 -13.35
N THR A 201 -3.00 -14.19 -12.95
CA THR A 201 -2.75 -13.06 -13.86
C THR A 201 -1.43 -13.16 -14.61
N GLY A 202 -0.48 -13.97 -14.12
CA GLY A 202 0.88 -14.01 -14.65
C GLY A 202 1.66 -12.72 -14.41
N ARG A 203 1.20 -11.84 -13.51
CA ARG A 203 1.93 -10.63 -13.13
C ARG A 203 3.18 -11.01 -12.32
N VAL A 204 4.32 -10.44 -12.70
CA VAL A 204 5.61 -10.67 -12.02
C VAL A 204 5.97 -9.45 -11.19
N ALA A 205 6.15 -9.63 -9.88
CA ALA A 205 6.65 -8.61 -8.97
C ALA A 205 8.05 -8.97 -8.47
N SER A 206 9.01 -8.05 -8.61
CA SER A 206 10.35 -8.18 -8.03
C SER A 206 10.34 -7.60 -6.61
N LEU A 207 10.53 -8.46 -5.61
CA LEU A 207 10.54 -8.02 -4.20
C LEU A 207 11.91 -7.42 -3.83
N GLY A 208 12.99 -8.00 -4.35
CA GLY A 208 14.37 -7.55 -4.10
C GLY A 208 15.41 -8.59 -4.50
N LEU A 209 16.67 -8.35 -4.14
CA LEU A 209 17.75 -9.32 -4.26
C LEU A 209 17.84 -10.21 -3.03
N SER A 210 18.10 -11.50 -3.22
CA SER A 210 18.32 -12.43 -2.12
C SER A 210 19.66 -12.15 -1.42
N LEU A 211 19.64 -12.09 -0.10
CA LEU A 211 20.84 -12.00 0.76
C LEU A 211 21.75 -13.21 0.60
N GLU A 212 21.16 -14.38 0.36
CA GLU A 212 21.86 -15.65 0.26
C GLU A 212 22.48 -15.87 -1.13
N SER A 213 22.00 -15.13 -2.15
CA SER A 213 22.47 -15.24 -3.53
C SER A 213 23.91 -14.72 -3.71
N ALA A 214 24.62 -15.28 -4.70
CA ALA A 214 25.95 -14.83 -5.08
C ALA A 214 25.97 -13.32 -5.42
N LYS A 215 24.94 -12.84 -6.14
CA LYS A 215 24.77 -11.41 -6.49
C LYS A 215 24.54 -10.52 -5.28
N GLY A 216 23.81 -11.01 -4.27
CA GLY A 216 23.59 -10.29 -3.02
C GLY A 216 24.86 -10.11 -2.21
N LYS A 217 25.83 -11.02 -2.35
CA LYS A 217 27.13 -11.00 -1.64
C LYS A 217 28.27 -10.36 -2.45
N THR A 218 28.02 -9.94 -3.70
CA THR A 218 29.08 -9.50 -4.62
C THR A 218 29.66 -8.13 -4.26
N TYR A 219 28.84 -7.22 -3.76
CA TYR A 219 29.24 -5.83 -3.52
C TYR A 219 29.08 -5.45 -2.05
N ASP A 220 30.14 -4.89 -1.48
CA ASP A 220 30.17 -4.31 -0.13
C ASP A 220 29.31 -3.04 -0.04
N VAL A 221 29.22 -2.28 -1.14
CA VAL A 221 28.33 -1.12 -1.29
C VAL A 221 27.32 -1.42 -2.39
N ASP A 222 26.11 -1.84 -1.98
CA ASP A 222 25.01 -2.17 -2.88
C ASP A 222 23.76 -1.37 -2.48
N THR A 223 23.22 -0.59 -3.40
CA THR A 223 22.02 0.24 -3.18
C THR A 223 20.72 -0.53 -3.41
N ARG A 224 20.81 -1.77 -3.92
CA ARG A 224 19.64 -2.60 -4.20
C ARG A 224 19.05 -3.16 -2.92
N ARG A 225 17.72 -3.25 -2.86
CA ARG A 225 17.00 -3.80 -1.72
C ARG A 225 17.31 -5.30 -1.59
N LYS A 226 17.99 -5.69 -0.51
CA LYS A 226 18.27 -7.10 -0.19
C LYS A 226 17.23 -7.64 0.79
N ILE A 227 16.74 -8.86 0.55
CA ILE A 227 15.69 -9.53 1.32
C ILE A 227 16.14 -10.98 1.55
N PRO A 228 15.89 -11.58 2.73
CA PRO A 228 16.18 -13.00 2.95
C PRO A 228 15.26 -13.90 2.10
N ARG A 229 15.71 -15.15 1.86
CA ARG A 229 14.85 -16.16 1.22
C ARG A 229 13.51 -16.31 1.95
N PRO A 230 12.39 -16.36 1.21
CA PRO A 230 11.09 -16.59 1.80
C PRO A 230 10.99 -18.00 2.40
N GLU A 231 10.15 -18.11 3.43
CA GLU A 231 9.79 -19.37 4.11
C GLU A 231 8.54 -19.99 3.49
N GLY A 232 8.37 -21.29 3.72
CA GLY A 232 7.24 -22.09 3.25
C GLY A 232 7.43 -22.67 1.86
N LYS A 233 6.34 -23.20 1.31
CA LYS A 233 6.29 -23.74 -0.05
C LYS A 233 6.44 -22.64 -1.10
N VAL A 234 6.96 -23.00 -2.27
CA VAL A 234 7.11 -22.08 -3.41
C VAL A 234 5.73 -21.62 -3.89
N LEU A 235 4.78 -22.56 -4.03
CA LEU A 235 3.39 -22.25 -4.34
C LEU A 235 2.61 -22.14 -3.04
N LYS A 236 2.04 -20.95 -2.77
CA LYS A 236 1.25 -20.67 -1.58
C LYS A 236 0.06 -19.77 -1.90
N GLU A 237 -0.97 -19.87 -1.07
CA GLU A 237 -2.08 -18.92 -1.09
C GLU A 237 -1.73 -17.73 -0.20
N LYS A 238 -1.96 -16.53 -0.70
CA LYS A 238 -1.64 -15.29 -0.01
C LYS A 238 -2.82 -14.34 -0.08
N GLU A 239 -3.09 -13.70 1.04
CA GLU A 239 -4.13 -12.69 1.15
C GLU A 239 -3.60 -11.36 0.65
N PHE A 240 -4.26 -10.82 -0.37
CA PHE A 240 -4.07 -9.47 -0.85
C PHE A 240 -5.17 -8.60 -0.25
N VAL A 241 -4.76 -7.54 0.43
CA VAL A 241 -5.68 -6.56 1.02
C VAL A 241 -5.59 -5.29 0.19
N TYR A 242 -6.69 -4.94 -0.49
CA TYR A 242 -6.81 -3.71 -1.26
C TYR A 242 -7.69 -2.73 -0.52
N MET A 243 -7.18 -1.51 -0.35
CA MET A 243 -7.97 -0.38 0.15
C MET A 243 -8.40 0.47 -1.04
N LEU A 244 -9.69 0.52 -1.31
CA LEU A 244 -10.29 1.38 -2.33
C LEU A 244 -11.30 2.32 -1.68
N THR A 245 -11.62 3.43 -2.33
CA THR A 245 -12.77 4.26 -1.95
C THR A 245 -13.97 3.95 -2.83
N LEU A 246 -15.17 4.32 -2.38
CA LEU A 246 -16.37 4.19 -3.21
C LEU A 246 -16.31 5.04 -4.49
N ALA A 247 -15.48 6.09 -4.52
CA ALA A 247 -15.24 6.88 -5.72
C ALA A 247 -14.32 6.14 -6.69
N ASP A 248 -13.28 5.47 -6.20
CA ASP A 248 -12.40 4.64 -7.06
C ASP A 248 -13.21 3.53 -7.75
N LEU A 249 -14.22 2.98 -7.07
CA LEU A 249 -15.11 1.96 -7.62
C LEU A 249 -16.14 2.49 -8.62
N ASP A 250 -16.45 3.80 -8.63
CA ASP A 250 -17.36 4.37 -9.64
C ASP A 250 -16.68 4.54 -11.00
N GLU A 251 -15.34 4.63 -11.01
CA GLU A 251 -14.53 4.83 -12.21
C GLU A 251 -14.10 3.53 -12.89
N VAL A 252 -14.29 2.38 -12.21
CA VAL A 252 -13.97 1.02 -12.70
C VAL A 252 -15.14 0.44 -13.49
#